data_AF-A0A1Y5CWN2-F1
#
_entry.id   AF-A0A1Y5CWN2-F1
#
_cell.length_a   1.000
_cell.length_b   1.000
_cell.length_c   1.000
_cell.angle_alpha   90.00
_cell.angle_beta   90.00
_cell.angle_gamma   90.00
#
_symmetry.space_group_name_H-M   'P 1'
#
loop_
_entity.id
_entity.type
_entity.pdbx_description
1 polymer ?
#
loop_
_entity_poly.entity_id
_entity_poly.type
_entity_poly.pdbx_seq_one_letter_code
_entity_poly.pdbx_strand_id
1 'polypeptide(L)'
;MIVVFISVLLVWFACLLAYLSSPKQQLLDKSLSKLSAWFGFTGLLTMALWGFSDTYSYLVSSLLMLMLVMVMWTLLILVASHKTKRIFSVVSLGGCLFLLITAVTFIGEHYVV
;
A
#
# COMPACT_ATOMS: atom_id res chain seq x y z
N MET A 1 7.30 -14.80 -5.58
CA MET A 1 5.90 -14.30 -5.48
C MET A 1 5.50 -13.83 -4.09
N ILE A 2 5.66 -14.64 -3.03
CA ILE A 2 5.27 -14.24 -1.65
C ILE A 2 5.99 -12.96 -1.17
N VAL A 3 7.28 -12.81 -1.46
CA VAL A 3 8.06 -11.60 -1.07
C VAL A 3 7.53 -10.33 -1.73
N VAL A 4 7.16 -10.40 -3.01
CA VAL A 4 6.53 -9.31 -3.76
C VAL A 4 5.19 -8.92 -3.12
N PHE A 5 4.39 -9.90 -2.70
CA PHE A 5 3.13 -9.65 -2.01
C PHE A 5 3.31 -8.91 -0.68
N ILE A 6 4.25 -9.37 0.15
CA ILE A 6 4.59 -8.71 1.41
C ILE A 6 5.07 -7.28 1.15
N SER A 7 5.85 -7.06 0.10
CA SER A 7 6.37 -5.73 -0.28
C SER A 7 5.24 -4.78 -0.68
N VAL A 8 4.26 -5.25 -1.44
CA VAL A 8 3.07 -4.45 -1.80
C VAL A 8 2.24 -4.09 -0.57
N LEU A 9 2.04 -5.03 0.36
CA LEU A 9 1.35 -4.77 1.63
C LEU A 9 2.08 -3.71 2.47
N LEU A 10 3.41 -3.78 2.53
CA LEU A 10 4.23 -2.77 3.22
C LEU A 10 4.03 -1.39 2.60
N VAL A 11 3.99 -1.27 1.27
CA VAL A 11 3.70 0.00 0.59
C VAL A 11 2.30 0.51 0.93
N TRP A 12 1.29 -0.37 0.98
CA TRP A 12 -0.07 0.00 1.37
C TRP A 12 -0.12 0.58 2.79
N PHE A 13 0.51 -0.09 3.76
CA PHE A 13 0.59 0.41 5.13
C PHE A 13 1.38 1.72 5.25
N ALA A 14 2.45 1.87 4.47
CA ALA A 14 3.19 3.12 4.40
C ALA A 14 2.28 4.27 3.95
N CYS A 15 1.62 4.11 2.81
CA CYS A 15 0.69 5.12 2.27
C CYS A 15 -0.44 5.44 3.25
N LEU A 16 -0.97 4.44 3.96
CA LEU A 16 -1.95 4.64 5.04
C LEU A 16 -1.39 5.50 6.17
N LEU A 17 -0.20 5.20 6.70
CA LEU A 17 0.43 6.03 7.74
C LEU A 17 0.61 7.48 7.29
N ALA A 18 1.13 7.68 6.07
CA ALA A 18 1.32 9.00 5.51
C ALA A 18 -0.01 9.77 5.39
N TYR A 19 -1.07 9.10 4.93
CA TYR A 19 -2.41 9.68 4.84
C TYR A 19 -2.98 10.05 6.22
N LEU A 20 -2.80 9.20 7.24
CA LEU A 20 -3.32 9.46 8.59
C LEU A 20 -2.63 10.65 9.30
N SER A 21 -1.43 11.01 8.85
CA SER A 21 -0.70 12.20 9.31
C SER A 21 -1.20 13.51 8.68
N SER A 22 -1.99 13.41 7.62
CA SER A 22 -2.48 14.57 6.91
C SER A 22 -3.56 15.28 7.73
N PRO A 23 -3.53 16.62 7.82
CA PRO A 23 -4.57 17.38 8.51
C PRO A 23 -5.94 17.27 7.82
N LYS A 24 -5.97 16.84 6.54
CA LYS A 24 -7.19 16.63 5.76
C LYS A 24 -7.72 15.19 5.85
N GLN A 25 -7.17 14.34 6.72
CA GLN A 25 -7.71 12.99 6.86
C GLN A 25 -9.16 13.05 7.36
N GLN A 26 -10.00 12.14 6.84
CA GLN A 26 -11.38 11.98 7.28
C GLN A 26 -11.61 10.64 8.01
N LEU A 27 -10.51 9.95 8.31
CA LEU A 27 -10.50 8.56 8.79
C LEU A 27 -10.40 8.44 10.32
N LEU A 28 -9.53 9.22 10.96
CA LEU A 28 -9.39 9.30 12.43
C LEU A 28 -9.89 10.65 12.96
N ASP A 29 -10.43 10.65 14.18
CA ASP A 29 -10.83 11.88 14.88
C ASP A 29 -9.64 12.79 15.24
N LYS A 30 -8.43 12.21 15.37
CA LYS A 30 -7.19 12.94 15.64
C LYS A 30 -6.10 12.52 14.67
N SER A 31 -5.39 13.51 14.13
CA SER A 31 -4.24 13.28 13.23
C SER A 31 -3.08 12.63 13.97
N LEU A 32 -2.44 11.65 13.31
CA LEU A 32 -1.19 11.07 13.77
C LEU A 32 -0.08 12.13 13.72
N SER A 33 0.86 12.05 14.66
CA SER A 33 2.02 12.94 14.66
C SER A 33 2.78 12.80 13.34
N LYS A 34 2.97 13.92 12.64
CA LYS A 34 3.64 13.96 11.33
C LYS A 34 5.01 13.29 11.37
N LEU A 35 5.80 13.54 12.42
CA LEU A 35 7.11 12.92 12.58
C LEU A 35 7.02 11.40 12.63
N SER A 36 6.19 10.85 13.51
CA SER A 36 6.02 9.41 13.66
C SER A 36 5.53 8.74 12.36
N ALA A 37 4.61 9.40 11.65
CA ALA A 37 4.06 8.86 10.42
C ALA A 37 5.07 8.87 9.26
N TRP A 38 5.89 9.92 9.14
CA TRP A 38 6.92 10.00 8.12
C TRP A 38 8.09 9.04 8.37
N PHE A 39 8.47 8.83 9.63
CA PHE A 39 9.42 7.78 9.99
C PHE A 39 8.88 6.39 9.65
N GLY A 40 7.61 6.12 9.97
CA GLY A 40 6.96 4.87 9.59
C GLY A 40 6.86 4.68 8.06
N PHE A 41 6.48 5.73 7.34
CA PHE A 41 6.40 5.72 5.88
C PHE A 41 7.75 5.38 5.23
N THR A 42 8.80 6.10 5.60
CA THR A 42 10.15 5.88 5.05
C THR A 42 10.69 4.50 5.41
N GLY A 43 10.54 4.07 6.67
CA GLY A 43 10.94 2.73 7.11
C GLY A 43 10.25 1.63 6.31
N LEU A 44 8.92 1.68 6.19
CA LEU A 44 8.14 0.69 5.44
C LEU A 44 8.47 0.71 3.94
N LEU A 45 8.71 1.89 3.35
CA LEU A 45 9.19 1.97 1.97
C LEU A 45 10.55 1.28 1.80
N THR A 46 11.53 1.57 2.65
CA THR A 46 12.86 0.95 2.49
C THR A 46 12.79 -0.58 2.58
N MET A 47 11.95 -1.13 3.47
CA MET A 47 11.71 -2.57 3.54
C MET A 47 11.02 -3.11 2.29
N ALA A 48 10.01 -2.41 1.75
CA ALA A 48 9.34 -2.81 0.52
C ALA A 48 10.28 -2.77 -0.69
N LEU A 49 11.14 -1.76 -0.79
CA LEU A 49 12.12 -1.64 -1.87
C LEU A 49 13.13 -2.79 -1.83
N TRP A 50 13.58 -3.17 -0.64
CA TRP A 50 14.42 -4.35 -0.45
C TRP A 50 13.70 -5.60 -0.97
N GLY A 51 12.45 -5.81 -0.58
CA GLY A 51 11.69 -6.98 -1.03
C GLY A 51 11.44 -7.00 -2.54
N PHE A 52 11.24 -5.86 -3.20
CA PHE A 52 11.18 -5.80 -4.67
C PHE A 52 12.52 -6.07 -5.34
N SER A 53 13.63 -5.61 -4.74
CA SER A 53 14.98 -5.81 -5.29
C SER A 53 15.42 -7.28 -5.35
N ASP A 54 14.78 -8.15 -4.58
CA ASP A 54 15.00 -9.60 -4.64
C ASP A 54 14.47 -10.22 -5.94
N THR A 55 13.41 -9.65 -6.52
CA THR A 55 12.75 -10.19 -7.73
C THR A 55 13.04 -9.37 -8.99
N TYR A 56 13.23 -8.06 -8.85
CA TYR A 56 13.42 -7.14 -9.97
C TYR A 56 14.68 -6.29 -9.78
N SER A 57 15.31 -5.87 -10.89
CA SER A 57 16.44 -4.92 -10.85
C SER A 57 16.07 -3.63 -10.11
N TYR A 58 17.03 -3.02 -9.42
CA TYR A 58 16.82 -1.81 -8.60
C TYR A 58 16.06 -0.67 -9.32
N LEU A 59 16.35 -0.45 -10.61
CA LEU A 59 15.66 0.58 -11.41
C LEU A 59 14.17 0.25 -11.63
N VAL A 60 13.86 -1.02 -11.90
CA VAL A 60 12.49 -1.48 -12.10
C VAL A 60 11.73 -1.44 -10.77
N SER A 61 12.37 -1.89 -9.69
CA SER A 61 11.82 -1.87 -8.34
C SER A 61 11.45 -0.46 -7.87
N SER A 62 12.30 0.54 -8.12
CA SER A 62 12.03 1.93 -7.72
C SER A 62 10.89 2.57 -8.53
N LEU A 63 10.83 2.31 -9.84
CA LEU A 63 9.73 2.76 -10.70
C LEU A 63 8.40 2.10 -10.30
N LEU A 64 8.41 0.79 -10.10
CA LEU A 64 7.24 0.03 -9.67
C LEU A 64 6.73 0.52 -8.32
N MET A 65 7.64 0.75 -7.37
CA MET A 65 7.33 1.31 -6.07
C MET A 65 6.70 2.70 -6.18
N LEU A 66 7.25 3.60 -7.00
CA LEU A 66 6.71 4.94 -7.21
C LEU A 66 5.29 4.87 -7.80
N MET A 67 5.08 4.02 -8.80
CA MET A 67 3.76 3.81 -9.38
C MET A 67 2.75 3.31 -8.35
N LEU A 68 3.13 2.31 -7.54
CA LEU A 68 2.29 1.77 -6.48
C LEU A 68 1.94 2.86 -5.45
N VAL A 69 2.91 3.67 -5.03
CA VAL A 69 2.64 4.76 -4.08
C VAL A 69 1.59 5.73 -4.65
N MET A 70 1.72 6.15 -5.91
CA MET A 70 0.77 7.08 -6.54
C MET A 70 -0.65 6.49 -6.65
N VAL A 71 -0.76 5.24 -7.10
CA VAL A 71 -2.05 4.55 -7.23
C VAL A 71 -2.71 4.32 -5.87
N MET A 72 -1.96 3.84 -4.88
CA MET A 72 -2.50 3.56 -3.55
C MET A 72 -2.89 4.84 -2.82
N TRP A 73 -2.12 5.91 -2.99
CA TRP A 73 -2.45 7.21 -2.41
C TRP A 73 -3.73 7.80 -3.04
N THR A 74 -3.88 7.76 -4.36
CA THR A 74 -5.10 8.23 -5.02
C THR A 74 -6.34 7.43 -4.61
N LEU A 75 -6.22 6.09 -4.51
CA LEU A 75 -7.29 5.25 -3.97
C LEU A 75 -7.66 5.63 -2.54
N LEU A 76 -6.67 5.87 -1.67
CA LEU A 76 -6.88 6.30 -0.29
C LEU A 76 -7.68 7.60 -0.21
N ILE A 77 -7.30 8.61 -1.00
CA ILE A 77 -8.00 9.90 -1.05
C ILE A 77 -9.45 9.70 -1.53
N LEU A 78 -9.64 8.92 -2.60
CA LEU A 78 -10.96 8.68 -3.19
C LEU A 78 -11.90 7.94 -2.21
N VAL A 79 -11.42 6.86 -1.59
CA VAL A 79 -12.20 6.05 -0.66
C VAL A 79 -12.50 6.83 0.62
N ALA A 80 -11.52 7.56 1.15
CA ALA A 80 -11.71 8.40 2.33
C ALA A 80 -12.78 9.47 2.11
N SER A 81 -12.86 10.04 0.90
CA SER A 81 -13.89 11.02 0.52
C SER A 81 -15.33 10.49 0.59
N HIS A 82 -15.53 9.17 0.48
CA HIS A 82 -16.85 8.55 0.51
C HIS A 82 -17.18 7.81 1.82
N LYS A 83 -16.18 7.54 2.67
CA LYS A 83 -16.31 6.68 3.86
C LYS A 83 -15.66 7.32 5.10
N THR A 84 -16.24 8.40 5.58
CA THR A 84 -15.82 9.10 6.81
C THR A 84 -15.83 8.17 8.04
N LYS A 85 -14.77 8.23 8.86
CA LYS A 85 -14.56 7.46 10.11
C LYS A 85 -14.53 5.92 10.03
N ARG A 86 -14.39 5.32 8.85
CA ARG A 86 -14.33 3.84 8.69
C ARG A 86 -12.97 3.33 8.24
N ILE A 87 -11.94 3.53 9.07
CA ILE A 87 -10.57 3.04 8.82
C ILE A 87 -10.54 1.54 8.50
N PHE A 88 -11.28 0.73 9.27
CA PHE A 88 -11.37 -0.72 9.06
C PHE A 88 -11.89 -1.07 7.66
N SER A 89 -12.81 -0.28 7.10
CA SER A 89 -13.31 -0.50 5.75
C SER A 89 -12.25 -0.21 4.69
N VAL A 90 -11.39 0.79 4.91
CA VAL A 90 -10.32 1.15 3.97
C VAL A 90 -9.18 0.14 4.03
N VAL A 91 -8.78 -0.28 5.24
CA VAL A 91 -7.77 -1.33 5.43
C VAL A 91 -8.25 -2.66 4.83
N SER A 92 -9.51 -3.02 5.05
CA SER A 92 -10.12 -4.22 4.46
C SER A 92 -10.23 -4.13 2.94
N LEU A 93 -10.48 -2.96 2.36
CA LEU A 93 -10.55 -2.77 0.90
C LEU A 93 -9.19 -3.03 0.25
N GLY A 94 -8.12 -2.50 0.84
CA GLY A 94 -6.75 -2.81 0.42
C GLY A 94 -6.51 -4.31 0.49
N GLY A 95 -6.74 -4.93 1.64
CA GLY A 95 -6.56 -6.38 1.84
C GLY A 95 -7.35 -7.23 0.81
N CYS A 96 -8.61 -6.92 0.57
CA CYS A 96 -9.44 -7.64 -0.41
C CYS A 96 -8.96 -7.47 -1.85
N LEU A 97 -8.58 -6.25 -2.26
CA LEU A 97 -8.04 -6.01 -3.60
C LEU A 97 -6.74 -6.79 -3.82
N PHE A 98 -5.86 -6.85 -2.80
CA PHE A 98 -4.61 -7.60 -2.90
C PHE A 98 -4.81 -9.11 -2.91
N LEU A 99 -5.73 -9.64 -2.10
CA LEU A 99 -6.11 -11.06 -2.15
C LEU A 99 -6.69 -11.45 -3.51
N LEU A 100 -7.48 -10.57 -4.12
CA LEU A 100 -8.05 -10.81 -5.45
C LEU A 100 -6.96 -10.85 -6.53
N ILE A 101 -5.98 -9.95 -6.49
CA ILE A 101 -4.84 -9.97 -7.43
C ILE A 101 -4.03 -11.26 -7.29
N THR A 102 -3.76 -11.71 -6.06
CA THR A 102 -3.05 -12.99 -5.84
C THR A 102 -3.87 -14.19 -6.30
N ALA A 103 -5.19 -14.19 -6.08
CA ALA A 103 -6.05 -15.26 -6.54
C ALA A 103 -6.08 -15.34 -8.07
N VAL A 104 -6.21 -14.19 -8.75
CA VAL A 104 -6.22 -14.11 -10.22
C VAL A 104 -4.88 -14.53 -10.82
N THR A 105 -3.75 -14.13 -10.24
CA THR A 105 -2.43 -14.53 -10.73
C THR A 105 -2.15 -16.02 -10.53
N PHE A 106 -2.54 -16.58 -9.37
CA PHE A 106 -2.44 -18.02 -9.11
C PHE A 106 -3.34 -18.85 -10.05
N ILE A 107 -4.56 -18.38 -10.30
CA ILE A 107 -5.48 -18.98 -11.28
C ILE A 107 -4.90 -18.88 -12.70
N GLY A 108 -4.32 -17.74 -13.08
CA GLY A 108 -3.69 -17.52 -14.38
C GLY A 108 -2.55 -18.50 -14.67
N GLU A 109 -1.70 -18.83 -13.70
CA GLU A 109 -0.66 -19.86 -13.87
C GLU A 109 -1.24 -21.26 -14.10
N HIS A 110 -2.41 -21.58 -13.53
CA HIS A 110 -3.06 -22.87 -13.71
C HIS A 110 -3.81 -23.04 -15.05
N TYR A 111 -4.16 -21.95 -15.73
CA TYR A 111 -4.88 -21.99 -17.03
C TYR A 111 -3.98 -21.84 -18.26
N VAL A 112 -2.68 -21.53 -18.08
CA VAL A 112 -1.71 -21.33 -19.17
C VAL A 112 -0.81 -22.58 -19.37
N VAL A 113 -1.09 -23.69 -18.69
CA VAL A 113 -0.43 -25.00 -18.90
C VAL A 113 -1.35 -25.95 -19.65
#